data_AF-A0A520Y9F3-F1
#
_entry.id   AF-A0A520Y9F3-F1
#
_cell.length_a   1.000
_cell.length_b   1.000
_cell.length_c   1.000
_cell.angle_alpha   90.00
_cell.angle_beta   90.00
_cell.angle_gamma   90.00
#
_symmetry.space_group_name_H-M   'P 1'
#
loop_
_entity.id
_entity.type
_entity.pdbx_description
1 polymer ?
#
loop_
_entity_poly.entity_id
_entity_poly.type
_entity_poly.pdbx_seq_one_letter_code
_entity_poly.pdbx_strand_id
1 'polypeptide(L)'
;MLIRLILAAALVLAATACKHNKRATTTVTRRAAFDLGCPKDDLKLNVVDTEGARKMATQIAVRGCEQKAVYVYFPDSDTWIIDGAVTALSEDYRVPPPIDKGRGKRGDKKAVKAEKRGKMDSGPSEPAPVEPAPE
;
A
#
# COMPACT_ATOMS: atom_id res chain seq x y z
N MET A 1 -13.53 39.91 -19.81
CA MET A 1 -12.39 39.93 -18.85
C MET A 1 -12.48 38.88 -17.74
N LEU A 2 -13.67 38.57 -17.20
CA LEU A 2 -13.86 37.53 -16.16
C LEU A 2 -13.37 36.11 -16.54
N ILE A 3 -13.56 35.69 -17.80
CA ILE A 3 -13.14 34.35 -18.27
C ILE A 3 -11.62 34.16 -18.19
N ARG A 4 -10.82 35.22 -18.43
CA ARG A 4 -9.36 35.15 -18.32
C ARG A 4 -8.86 35.07 -16.87
N LEU A 5 -9.60 35.68 -15.94
CA LEU A 5 -9.30 35.59 -14.50
C LEU A 5 -9.59 34.19 -13.95
N ILE A 6 -10.67 33.54 -14.39
CA ILE A 6 -11.02 32.18 -13.98
C ILE A 6 -9.99 31.16 -14.50
N LEU A 7 -9.53 31.30 -15.74
CA LEU A 7 -8.47 30.47 -16.33
C LEU A 7 -7.12 30.65 -15.61
N ALA A 8 -6.76 31.87 -15.25
CA ALA A 8 -5.53 32.14 -14.50
C ALA A 8 -5.59 31.54 -13.09
N ALA A 9 -6.72 31.64 -12.39
CA ALA A 9 -6.90 31.02 -11.07
C ALA A 9 -6.84 29.49 -11.11
N ALA A 10 -7.39 28.85 -12.15
CA ALA A 10 -7.34 27.40 -12.31
C ALA A 10 -5.89 26.87 -12.53
N LEU A 11 -5.05 27.62 -13.25
CA LEU A 11 -3.65 27.26 -13.49
C LEU A 11 -2.77 27.33 -12.24
N VAL A 12 -3.04 28.27 -11.32
CA VAL A 12 -2.28 28.41 -10.07
C VAL A 12 -2.54 27.24 -9.11
N LEU A 13 -3.76 26.70 -9.08
CA LEU A 13 -4.11 25.57 -8.20
C LEU A 13 -3.46 24.25 -8.63
N ALA A 14 -3.36 23.98 -9.95
CA ALA A 14 -2.79 22.75 -10.47
C ALA A 14 -1.28 22.58 -10.16
N ALA A 15 -0.53 23.68 -10.02
CA ALA A 15 0.91 23.63 -9.77
C ALA A 15 1.28 23.14 -8.36
N THR A 16 0.38 23.27 -7.38
CA THR A 16 0.70 22.96 -5.97
C THR A 16 0.72 21.46 -5.66
N ALA A 17 -0.02 20.63 -6.40
CA ALA A 17 -0.09 19.19 -6.18
C ALA A 17 1.22 18.45 -6.57
N CYS A 18 1.95 18.95 -7.57
CA CYS A 18 3.21 18.32 -8.00
C CYS A 18 4.41 18.65 -7.08
N LYS A 19 4.39 19.79 -6.38
CA LYS A 19 5.53 20.27 -5.58
C LYS A 19 5.75 19.44 -4.31
N HIS A 20 4.67 19.03 -3.65
CA HIS A 20 4.78 18.30 -2.38
C HIS A 20 5.33 16.89 -2.55
N ASN A 21 4.90 16.17 -3.60
CA ASN A 21 5.40 14.81 -3.85
C ASN A 21 6.90 14.79 -4.17
N LYS A 22 7.43 15.82 -4.86
CA LYS A 22 8.89 15.94 -5.08
C LYS A 22 9.68 16.14 -3.78
N ARG A 23 9.13 16.85 -2.80
CA ARG A 23 9.79 17.06 -1.50
C ARG A 23 9.80 15.78 -0.66
N ALA A 24 8.70 15.03 -0.68
CA ALA A 24 8.59 13.74 -0.01
C ALA A 24 9.61 12.74 -0.57
N THR A 25 9.67 12.58 -1.90
CA THR A 25 10.63 11.67 -2.53
C THR A 25 12.07 12.07 -2.24
N THR A 26 12.42 13.36 -2.36
CA THR A 26 13.78 13.83 -2.07
C THR A 26 14.22 13.54 -0.62
N THR A 27 13.31 13.74 0.34
CA THR A 27 13.59 13.51 1.76
C THR A 27 13.80 12.01 2.03
N VAL A 28 12.89 11.18 1.53
CA VAL A 28 12.98 9.72 1.68
C VAL A 28 14.21 9.15 0.97
N THR A 29 14.53 9.60 -0.25
CA THR A 29 15.74 9.19 -0.97
C THR A 29 17.02 9.47 -0.17
N ARG A 30 17.13 10.67 0.44
CA ARG A 30 18.32 11.02 1.23
C ARG A 30 18.47 10.13 2.46
N ARG A 31 17.37 9.83 3.14
CA ARG A 31 17.35 8.99 4.34
C ARG A 31 17.62 7.53 4.00
N ALA A 32 16.95 7.01 2.97
CA ALA A 32 17.16 5.66 2.48
C ALA A 32 18.58 5.39 1.98
N ALA A 33 19.25 6.40 1.39
CA ALA A 33 20.65 6.23 1.00
C ALA A 33 21.57 5.98 2.20
N PHE A 34 21.25 6.57 3.35
CA PHE A 34 21.96 6.31 4.59
C PHE A 34 21.54 4.98 5.21
N ASP A 35 20.23 4.75 5.37
CA ASP A 35 19.70 3.56 6.06
C ASP A 35 20.03 2.24 5.32
N LEU A 36 20.04 2.25 3.98
CA LEU A 36 20.34 1.08 3.15
C LEU A 36 21.83 1.03 2.73
N GLY A 37 22.63 2.05 3.06
CA GLY A 37 24.02 2.15 2.58
C GLY A 37 24.16 2.17 1.05
N CYS A 38 23.14 2.68 0.35
CA CYS A 38 23.00 2.57 -1.09
C CYS A 38 23.08 3.95 -1.77
N PRO A 39 23.82 4.13 -2.88
CA PRO A 39 23.83 5.39 -3.62
C PRO A 39 22.42 5.80 -4.03
N LYS A 40 22.14 7.11 -3.97
CA LYS A 40 20.80 7.65 -4.27
C LYS A 40 20.31 7.27 -5.66
N ASP A 41 21.22 7.16 -6.62
CA ASP A 41 20.91 6.87 -8.02
C ASP A 41 20.50 5.40 -8.24
N ASP A 42 20.89 4.52 -7.32
CA ASP A 42 20.51 3.09 -7.33
C ASP A 42 19.21 2.82 -6.55
N LEU A 43 18.69 3.83 -5.84
CA LEU A 43 17.44 3.74 -5.11
C LEU A 43 16.24 3.94 -6.01
N LYS A 44 15.29 3.02 -5.93
CA LYS A 44 14.00 3.08 -6.61
C LYS A 44 12.89 3.25 -5.58
N LEU A 45 12.21 4.39 -5.65
CA LEU A 45 11.08 4.73 -4.78
C LEU A 45 9.76 4.33 -5.44
N ASN A 46 8.83 3.81 -4.66
CA ASN A 46 7.46 3.54 -5.06
C ASN A 46 6.52 4.09 -3.99
N VAL A 47 5.59 4.98 -4.37
CA VAL A 47 4.56 5.47 -3.45
C VAL A 47 3.54 4.36 -3.25
N VAL A 48 3.42 3.87 -2.02
CA VAL A 48 2.54 2.75 -1.66
C VAL A 48 1.16 3.26 -1.31
N ASP A 49 1.09 4.36 -0.56
CA ASP A 49 -0.15 4.92 -0.05
C ASP A 49 -0.15 6.45 -0.14
N THR A 50 -1.34 7.01 -0.33
CA THR A 50 -1.57 8.45 -0.35
C THR A 50 -2.81 8.81 0.46
N GLU A 51 -2.82 10.00 1.06
CA GLU A 51 -3.92 10.47 1.90
C GLU A 51 -4.31 11.93 1.61
N GLY A 52 -5.55 12.26 1.99
CA GLY A 52 -6.12 13.59 1.90
C GLY A 52 -6.56 13.98 0.49
N ALA A 53 -7.26 15.12 0.39
CA ALA A 53 -7.77 15.65 -0.88
C ALA A 53 -6.66 15.93 -1.90
N ARG A 54 -5.43 16.13 -1.44
CA ARG A 54 -4.24 16.39 -2.28
C ARG A 54 -3.45 15.13 -2.66
N LYS A 55 -3.88 13.93 -2.24
CA LYS A 55 -3.18 12.66 -2.48
C LYS A 55 -1.70 12.72 -2.08
N MET A 56 -1.44 13.21 -0.88
CA MET A 56 -0.09 13.32 -0.33
C MET A 56 0.44 11.92 -0.03
N ALA A 57 1.67 11.60 -0.42
CA ALA A 57 2.28 10.32 -0.07
C ALA A 57 2.36 10.15 1.46
N THR A 58 1.77 9.07 1.97
CA THR A 58 1.85 8.67 3.38
C THR A 58 2.78 7.49 3.58
N GLN A 59 2.97 6.67 2.55
CA GLN A 59 3.90 5.56 2.57
C GLN A 59 4.70 5.48 1.28
N ILE A 60 6.01 5.30 1.41
CA ILE A 60 6.94 5.17 0.29
C ILE A 60 7.80 3.94 0.54
N ALA A 61 7.68 2.95 -0.33
CA ALA A 61 8.60 1.82 -0.39
C ALA A 61 9.85 2.22 -1.16
N VAL A 62 11.01 1.91 -0.60
CA VAL A 62 12.31 2.12 -1.23
C VAL A 62 12.98 0.78 -1.42
N ARG A 63 13.63 0.60 -2.57
CA ARG A 63 14.46 -0.57 -2.86
C ARG A 63 15.74 -0.16 -3.56
N GLY A 64 16.81 -0.90 -3.35
CA GLY A 64 18.11 -0.67 -3.97
C GLY A 64 19.16 -1.50 -3.25
N CYS A 65 20.26 -1.81 -3.93
CA CYS A 65 21.38 -2.57 -3.34
C CYS A 65 20.92 -3.85 -2.62
N GLU A 66 20.03 -4.62 -3.26
CA GLU A 66 19.48 -5.88 -2.74
C GLU A 66 18.71 -5.74 -1.41
N GLN A 67 18.29 -4.53 -1.07
CA GLN A 67 17.55 -4.22 0.15
C GLN A 67 16.25 -3.48 -0.16
N LYS A 68 15.31 -3.55 0.78
CA LYS A 68 14.08 -2.77 0.77
C LYS A 68 13.71 -2.28 2.16
N ALA A 69 13.05 -1.14 2.19
CA ALA A 69 12.46 -0.54 3.38
C ALA A 69 11.17 0.19 3.01
N VAL A 70 10.27 0.35 3.97
CA VAL A 70 9.08 1.19 3.81
C VAL A 70 9.22 2.37 4.75
N TYR A 71 8.93 3.57 4.25
CA TYR A 71 8.89 4.78 5.06
C TYR A 71 7.46 5.25 5.19
N VAL A 72 7.05 5.59 6.41
CA VAL A 72 5.74 6.13 6.75
C VAL A 72 5.90 7.58 7.17
N TYR A 73 5.04 8.44 6.66
CA TYR A 73 4.98 9.85 7.03
C TYR A 73 4.17 10.02 8.32
N PHE A 74 4.78 10.66 9.32
CA PHE A 74 4.14 10.98 10.60
C PHE A 74 3.77 12.48 10.62
N PRO A 75 2.46 12.83 10.49
CA PRO A 75 2.03 14.20 10.27
C PRO A 75 2.28 15.11 11.48
N ASP A 76 2.21 14.59 12.70
CA ASP A 76 2.36 15.38 13.92
C ASP A 76 3.76 15.98 14.07
N SER A 77 4.76 15.33 13.48
CA SER A 77 6.17 15.74 13.55
C SER A 77 6.77 16.12 12.19
N ASP A 78 5.97 16.14 11.11
CA ASP A 78 6.41 16.38 9.72
C ASP A 78 7.67 15.57 9.34
N THR A 79 7.68 14.27 9.66
CA THR A 79 8.87 13.40 9.49
C THR A 79 8.54 12.07 8.83
N TRP A 80 9.56 11.46 8.22
CA TRP A 80 9.48 10.13 7.61
C TRP A 80 10.22 9.13 8.47
N ILE A 81 9.54 8.07 8.92
CA ILE A 81 10.08 7.03 9.80
C ILE A 81 10.09 5.71 9.03
N ILE A 82 11.13 4.91 9.22
CA ILE A 82 11.19 3.55 8.67
C ILE A 82 10.19 2.66 9.40
N ASP A 83 9.35 1.96 8.65
CA ASP A 83 8.38 1.00 9.15
C ASP A 83 9.08 -0.36 9.35
N GLY A 84 9.75 -0.49 10.50
CA GLY A 84 10.47 -1.69 10.88
C GLY A 84 11.91 -1.74 10.38
N ALA A 85 12.36 -2.94 10.00
CA ALA A 85 13.76 -3.19 9.63
C ALA A 85 13.96 -3.13 8.11
N VAL A 86 15.19 -2.78 7.71
CA VAL A 86 15.66 -3.00 6.34
C VAL A 86 15.71 -4.49 6.09
N THR A 87 15.09 -4.95 5.01
CA THR A 87 15.02 -6.38 4.66
C THR A 87 15.70 -6.62 3.33
N ALA A 88 16.27 -7.82 3.16
CA ALA A 88 16.78 -8.24 1.87
C ALA A 88 15.65 -8.31 0.84
N LEU A 89 15.96 -7.93 -0.39
CA LEU A 89 15.07 -8.09 -1.53
C LEU A 89 15.12 -9.56 -1.96
N SER A 90 13.98 -10.23 -2.02
CA SER A 90 13.91 -11.58 -2.59
C SER A 90 14.02 -11.53 -4.12
N GLU A 91 14.59 -12.57 -4.73
CA GLU A 91 14.77 -12.63 -6.19
C GLU A 91 13.44 -12.61 -6.96
N ASP A 92 12.36 -13.08 -6.34
CA ASP A 92 11.01 -13.11 -6.88
C ASP A 92 10.20 -11.83 -6.59
N TYR A 93 10.82 -10.80 -6.00
CA TYR A 93 10.13 -9.59 -5.59
C TYR A 93 9.47 -8.87 -6.77
N ARG A 94 8.15 -8.75 -6.70
CA ARG A 94 7.35 -7.91 -7.60
C ARG A 94 6.93 -6.63 -6.89
N VAL A 95 7.06 -5.51 -7.58
CA VAL A 95 6.58 -4.22 -7.09
C VAL A 95 5.05 -4.28 -6.98
N PRO A 96 4.46 -4.09 -5.78
CA PRO A 96 3.02 -4.07 -5.63
C PRO A 96 2.42 -2.87 -6.39
N PRO A 97 1.23 -3.03 -6.98
CA PRO A 97 0.53 -1.91 -7.59
C PRO A 97 0.24 -0.83 -6.54
N PRO A 98 0.19 0.46 -6.91
CA PRO A 98 -0.19 1.53 -5.99
C PRO A 98 -1.56 1.24 -5.38
N ILE A 99 -1.70 1.42 -4.06
CA ILE A 99 -2.99 1.23 -3.38
C ILE A 99 -3.85 2.46 -3.67
N ASP A 100 -4.77 2.35 -4.63
CA ASP A 100 -5.83 3.32 -4.77
C ASP A 100 -6.91 3.03 -3.73
N LYS A 101 -6.88 3.75 -2.60
CA LYS A 101 -7.96 3.69 -1.61
C LYS A 101 -9.28 4.11 -2.29
N GLY A 102 -10.04 3.11 -2.75
CA GLY A 102 -11.46 3.21 -3.07
C GLY A 102 -11.84 3.95 -4.35
N ARG A 103 -11.67 3.31 -5.51
CA ARG A 103 -12.78 3.23 -6.46
C ARG A 103 -13.11 1.76 -6.68
N GLY A 104 -13.98 1.23 -5.82
CA GLY A 104 -14.69 -0.01 -6.15
C GLY A 104 -15.36 0.17 -7.50
N LYS A 105 -14.90 -0.56 -8.52
CA LYS A 105 -15.73 -0.84 -9.68
C LYS A 105 -16.89 -1.70 -9.18
N ARG A 106 -18.02 -1.04 -8.96
CA ARG A 106 -19.33 -1.68 -8.86
C ARG A 106 -19.60 -2.35 -10.21
N GLY A 107 -19.46 -3.67 -10.27
CA GLY A 107 -19.51 -4.51 -11.47
C GLY A 107 -18.09 -5.03 -11.76
N ASP A 108 -17.71 -6.23 -11.37
CA ASP A 108 -18.34 -7.49 -11.74
C ASP A 108 -18.39 -8.48 -10.57
N LYS A 109 -19.51 -8.51 -9.82
CA LYS A 109 -19.91 -9.76 -9.17
C LYS A 109 -20.53 -10.66 -10.24
N LYS A 110 -19.71 -11.34 -11.03
CA LYS A 110 -20.17 -12.62 -11.57
C LYS A 110 -20.21 -13.57 -10.38
N ALA A 111 -21.41 -13.72 -9.83
CA ALA A 111 -21.74 -14.82 -8.94
C ALA A 111 -21.33 -16.11 -9.64
N VAL A 112 -20.22 -16.70 -9.20
CA VAL A 112 -19.97 -18.11 -9.45
C VAL A 112 -21.03 -18.83 -8.64
N LYS A 113 -22.15 -19.12 -9.29
CA LYS A 113 -23.21 -19.99 -8.81
C LYS A 113 -22.53 -21.30 -8.44
N ALA A 114 -22.37 -21.55 -7.14
CA ALA A 114 -21.89 -22.82 -6.65
C ALA A 114 -22.77 -23.91 -7.25
N GLU A 115 -22.19 -24.70 -8.14
CA GLU A 115 -22.82 -25.88 -8.69
C GLU A 115 -23.11 -26.82 -7.51
N LYS A 116 -24.39 -27.16 -7.38
CA LYS A 116 -24.96 -28.02 -6.35
C LYS A 116 -24.32 -29.41 -6.47
N ARG A 117 -23.19 -29.63 -5.80
CA ARG A 117 -22.62 -30.96 -5.60
C ARG A 117 -23.55 -31.76 -4.70
N GLY A 118 -24.36 -32.59 -5.34
CA GLY A 118 -24.36 -34.04 -5.12
C GLY A 118 -24.59 -34.55 -3.71
N LYS A 119 -25.76 -35.19 -3.57
CA LYS A 119 -25.97 -36.48 -2.90
C LYS A 119 -26.07 -36.47 -1.36
N MET A 120 -27.33 -36.50 -0.92
CA MET A 120 -27.74 -37.09 0.36
C MET A 120 -27.27 -38.55 0.37
N ASP A 121 -26.39 -38.90 1.30
CA ASP A 121 -26.29 -40.25 1.82
C ASP A 121 -26.66 -40.19 3.30
N SER A 122 -27.86 -40.67 3.57
CA SER A 122 -28.41 -40.97 4.89
C SER A 122 -27.85 -42.30 5.38
N GLY A 123 -27.13 -42.30 6.50
CA GLY A 123 -26.65 -43.48 7.20
C GLY A 123 -26.45 -43.18 8.69
N PRO A 124 -26.70 -44.15 9.59
CA PRO A 124 -27.32 -43.92 10.89
C PRO A 124 -26.36 -43.47 11.99
N SER A 125 -26.96 -42.78 12.96
CA SER A 125 -26.42 -42.37 14.24
C SER A 125 -26.15 -43.58 15.15
N GLU A 126 -24.97 -43.66 15.75
CA GLU A 126 -24.70 -44.39 17.00
C GLU A 126 -23.54 -43.71 17.77
N PRO A 127 -23.46 -43.88 19.10
CA PRO A 127 -23.16 -42.81 20.04
C PRO A 127 -21.71 -42.79 20.54
N ALA A 128 -21.33 -41.67 21.15
CA ALA A 128 -20.02 -41.44 21.76
C ALA A 128 -19.70 -42.44 22.90
N PRO A 129 -18.45 -42.90 23.05
CA PRO A 129 -17.98 -43.52 24.28
C PRO A 129 -17.82 -42.46 25.38
N VAL A 130 -18.48 -42.69 26.52
CA VAL A 130 -18.27 -41.92 27.75
C VAL A 130 -16.96 -42.39 28.38
N GLU A 131 -16.01 -41.48 28.51
CA GLU A 131 -14.77 -41.64 29.26
C GLU A 131 -15.09 -41.63 30.78
N PRO A 132 -14.67 -42.62 31.58
CA PRO A 132 -14.88 -42.57 33.03
C PRO A 132 -13.83 -41.66 33.70
N ALA A 133 -14.30 -40.81 34.61
CA ALA A 133 -13.49 -39.99 35.50
C ALA A 133 -12.70 -40.84 36.52
N PRO A 134 -11.58 -40.34 37.07
CA PRO A 134 -10.74 -41.10 38.00
C PRO A 134 -11.27 -41.02 39.44
N GLU A 135 -11.37 -42.17 40.09
CA GLU A 135 -10.88 -42.51 41.46
C GLU A 135 -11.28 -43.93 41.86
#